data_AF-A0A2K3LWX2-F1
#
_entry.id   AF-A0A2K3LWX2-F1
#
_cell.length_a   1.000
_cell.length_b   1.000
_cell.length_c   1.000
_cell.angle_alpha   90.00
_cell.angle_beta   90.00
_cell.angle_gamma   90.00
#
_symmetry.space_group_name_H-M   'P 1'
#
loop_
_entity.id
_entity.type
_entity.pdbx_description
1 polymer ?
#
loop_
_entity_poly.entity_id
_entity_poly.type
_entity_poly.pdbx_seq_one_letter_code
_entity_poly.pdbx_strand_id
1 'polypeptide(L)'
;MAIQSSQLAIEQLKNLLREKEELNEVVTTKIEELIVELQGCHPHPIDPAQQIIDGFTYFKFNNFDKNPELYERLAKGQSPKFMVFACSDSRVSPSVILNFQPGEAFVVRNIANIVPAFNQLRYSGVGATIEYAITALK
;
A
#
# COMPACT_ATOMS: atom_id res chain seq x y z
N MET A 1 -10.13 11.38 -10.76
CA MET A 1 -11.52 11.32 -10.26
C MET A 1 -11.61 11.47 -8.73
N ALA A 2 -10.94 10.64 -7.92
CA ALA A 2 -11.05 10.74 -6.44
C ALA A 2 -10.57 12.09 -5.83
N ILE A 3 -9.43 12.62 -6.30
CA ILE A 3 -8.87 13.91 -5.81
C ILE A 3 -9.85 15.09 -6.01
N GLN A 4 -10.58 15.07 -7.13
CA GLN A 4 -11.56 16.09 -7.48
C GLN A 4 -12.81 16.02 -6.58
N SER A 5 -13.20 14.81 -6.17
CA SER A 5 -14.31 14.58 -5.23
C SER A 5 -13.98 15.07 -3.83
N SER A 6 -12.76 14.85 -3.35
CA SER A 6 -12.32 15.32 -2.02
C SER A 6 -12.20 16.83 -1.96
N GLN A 7 -11.69 17.48 -3.02
CA GLN A 7 -11.60 18.94 -3.10
C GLN A 7 -12.97 19.62 -3.06
N LEU A 8 -13.96 19.05 -3.75
CA LEU A 8 -15.33 19.55 -3.73
C LEU A 8 -15.95 19.42 -2.32
N ALA A 9 -15.71 18.29 -1.64
CA ALA A 9 -16.18 18.07 -0.27
C ALA A 9 -15.54 19.07 0.72
N ILE A 10 -14.24 19.35 0.57
CA ILE A 10 -13.53 20.35 1.38
C ILE A 10 -14.10 21.75 1.16
N GLU A 11 -14.39 22.12 -0.09
CA GLU A 11 -14.94 23.43 -0.42
C GLU A 11 -16.35 23.61 0.16
N GLN A 12 -17.18 22.57 0.11
CA GLN A 12 -18.50 22.57 0.75
C GLN A 12 -18.40 22.71 2.27
N LEU A 13 -17.50 21.97 2.94
CA LEU A 13 -17.29 22.11 4.38
C LEU A 13 -16.83 23.52 4.76
N LYS A 14 -15.91 24.13 3.99
CA LYS A 14 -15.43 25.50 4.22
C LYS A 14 -16.51 26.57 4.03
N ASN A 15 -17.47 26.33 3.15
CA ASN A 15 -18.60 27.24 2.97
C ASN A 15 -19.60 27.11 4.13
N LEU A 16 -19.87 25.89 4.59
CA LEU A 16 -20.71 25.64 5.78
C LEU A 16 -20.15 26.31 7.05
N LEU A 17 -18.83 26.32 7.23
CA LEU A 17 -18.18 27.04 8.35
C LEU A 17 -18.34 28.56 8.26
N ARG A 18 -18.40 29.12 7.04
CA ARG A 18 -18.55 30.58 6.83
C ARG A 18 -19.98 31.07 6.99
N GLU A 19 -20.97 30.24 6.65
CA GLU A 19 -22.39 30.63 6.67
C GLU A 19 -23.06 30.50 8.05
N LYS A 20 -22.45 29.78 8.99
CA LYS A 20 -23.03 29.56 10.32
C LYS A 20 -22.23 30.26 11.41
N GLU A 21 -22.59 31.51 11.69
CA GLU A 21 -22.01 32.33 12.76
C GLU A 21 -22.20 31.76 14.19
N GLU A 22 -23.09 30.77 14.37
CA GLU A 22 -23.37 30.13 15.67
C GLU A 22 -23.14 28.61 15.66
N LEU A 23 -22.04 28.15 15.06
CA LEU A 23 -21.62 26.76 15.28
C LEU A 23 -20.94 26.63 16.65
N ASN A 24 -21.37 25.64 17.44
CA ASN A 24 -20.68 25.26 18.68
C ASN A 24 -19.20 24.98 18.35
N GLU A 25 -18.29 25.51 19.17
CA GLU A 25 -16.83 25.34 19.08
C GLU A 25 -16.42 23.89 18.79
N VAL A 26 -17.08 22.92 19.44
CA VAL A 26 -16.83 21.48 19.24
C VAL A 26 -17.13 21.01 17.80
N VAL A 27 -18.13 21.60 17.15
CA VAL A 27 -18.52 21.26 15.77
C VAL A 27 -17.52 21.88 14.79
N THR A 28 -17.10 23.12 15.04
CA THR A 28 -16.09 23.82 14.24
C THR A 28 -14.77 23.04 14.25
N THR A 29 -14.29 22.62 15.43
CA THR A 29 -13.06 21.82 15.56
C THR A 29 -13.14 20.49 14.79
N LYS A 30 -14.25 19.76 14.91
CA LYS A 30 -14.42 18.48 14.19
C LYS A 30 -14.49 18.65 12.67
N ILE A 31 -15.08 19.74 12.18
CA ILE A 31 -15.13 20.04 10.75
C ILE A 31 -13.74 20.42 10.24
N GLU A 32 -12.96 21.17 11.02
CA GLU A 32 -11.57 21.48 10.69
C GLU A 32 -10.69 20.22 10.67
N GLU A 33 -10.84 19.32 11.65
CA GLU A 33 -10.18 18.00 11.66
C GLU A 33 -10.53 17.17 10.41
N LEU A 34 -11.81 17.12 10.04
CA LEU A 34 -12.26 16.44 8.82
C LEU A 34 -11.69 17.08 7.54
N ILE A 35 -11.58 18.41 7.48
CA ILE A 35 -10.94 19.10 6.34
C ILE A 35 -9.46 18.71 6.25
N VAL A 36 -8.76 18.68 7.39
CA VAL A 36 -7.34 18.30 7.48
C VAL A 36 -7.14 16.84 7.05
N GLU A 37 -7.98 15.92 7.51
CA GLU A 37 -8.01 14.51 7.08
C GLU A 37 -8.27 14.39 5.57
N LEU A 38 -9.27 15.11 5.05
CA LEU A 38 -9.61 15.11 3.62
C LEU A 38 -8.51 15.73 2.74
N GLN A 39 -7.68 16.63 3.30
CA GLN A 39 -6.56 17.27 2.61
C GLN A 39 -5.27 16.42 2.63
N GLY A 40 -5.21 15.35 3.43
CA GLY A 40 -4.01 14.51 3.57
C GLY A 40 -2.83 15.22 4.24
N CYS A 41 -3.04 16.40 4.82
CA CYS A 41 -2.02 17.16 5.53
C CYS A 41 -2.11 16.82 7.01
N HIS A 42 -1.41 15.79 7.46
CA HIS A 42 -1.34 15.46 8.89
C HIS A 42 -0.55 16.56 9.64
N PRO A 43 -1.16 17.29 10.61
CA PRO A 43 -0.48 18.38 11.34
C PRO A 43 0.53 17.89 12.37
N HIS A 44 0.60 16.59 12.62
CA HIS A 44 1.39 15.96 13.66
C HIS A 44 2.44 15.00 13.08
N PRO A 45 3.54 14.73 13.83
CA PRO A 45 4.49 13.69 13.46
C PRO A 45 3.72 12.39 13.20
N ILE A 46 3.95 11.80 12.03
CA ILE A 46 3.29 10.56 11.64
C ILE A 46 3.66 9.51 12.69
N ASP A 47 2.67 8.99 13.42
CA ASP A 47 2.86 7.78 14.20
C ASP A 47 3.05 6.62 13.21
N PRO A 48 4.24 6.00 13.14
CA PRO A 48 4.51 4.93 12.19
C PRO A 48 3.58 3.73 12.39
N ALA A 49 3.15 3.47 13.62
CA ALA A 49 2.21 2.39 13.90
C ALA A 49 0.84 2.69 13.30
N GLN A 50 0.33 3.91 13.52
CA GLN A 50 -0.94 4.34 12.94
C GLN A 50 -0.91 4.33 11.41
N GLN A 51 0.19 4.76 10.79
CA GLN A 51 0.34 4.74 9.33
C GLN A 51 0.21 3.32 8.75
N ILE A 52 0.77 2.31 9.43
CA ILE A 52 0.64 0.90 9.01
C ILE A 52 -0.82 0.44 9.13
N ILE A 53 -1.51 0.80 10.22
CA ILE A 53 -2.92 0.46 10.46
C ILE A 53 -3.81 1.09 9.38
N ASP A 54 -3.62 2.38 9.09
CA ASP A 54 -4.41 3.11 8.10
C ASP A 54 -4.17 2.54 6.69
N GLY A 55 -2.90 2.24 6.36
CA GLY A 55 -2.53 1.62 5.08
C GLY A 55 -3.18 0.25 4.88
N PHE A 56 -3.19 -0.60 5.92
CA PHE A 56 -3.88 -1.90 5.85
C PHE A 56 -5.40 -1.73 5.73
N THR A 57 -5.98 -0.80 6.49
CA THR A 57 -7.42 -0.51 6.47
C THR A 57 -7.85 -0.04 5.07
N TYR A 58 -7.07 0.84 4.45
CA TYR A 58 -7.26 1.24 3.06
C TYR A 58 -7.19 0.04 2.11
N PHE A 59 -6.14 -0.77 2.20
CA PHE A 59 -6.00 -1.98 1.37
C PHE A 59 -7.21 -2.91 1.53
N LYS A 60 -7.67 -3.14 2.76
CA LYS A 60 -8.80 -4.02 3.07
C LYS A 60 -10.07 -3.55 2.35
N PHE A 61 -10.45 -2.29 2.51
CA PHE A 61 -11.70 -1.77 1.94
C PHE A 61 -11.61 -1.50 0.44
N ASN A 62 -10.46 -1.02 -0.04
CA ASN A 62 -10.34 -0.52 -1.40
C ASN A 62 -9.87 -1.58 -2.39
N ASN A 63 -9.16 -2.62 -1.92
CA ASN A 63 -8.61 -3.67 -2.79
C ASN A 63 -9.14 -5.05 -2.41
N PHE A 64 -8.96 -5.48 -1.15
CA PHE A 64 -9.31 -6.85 -0.75
C PHE A 64 -10.81 -7.13 -0.90
N ASP A 65 -11.66 -6.31 -0.28
CA ASP A 65 -13.12 -6.50 -0.27
C ASP A 65 -13.77 -6.29 -1.64
N LYS A 66 -13.11 -5.55 -2.53
CA LYS A 66 -13.59 -5.34 -3.91
C LYS A 66 -13.24 -6.47 -4.87
N ASN A 67 -12.33 -7.37 -4.49
CA ASN A 67 -11.86 -8.46 -5.33
C ASN A 67 -11.96 -9.82 -4.63
N PRO A 68 -13.13 -10.21 -4.09
CA PRO A 68 -13.28 -11.40 -3.25
C PRO A 68 -12.86 -12.68 -3.98
N GLU A 69 -13.22 -12.84 -5.26
CA GLU A 69 -12.85 -14.01 -6.05
C GLU A 69 -11.34 -14.13 -6.24
N LEU A 70 -10.64 -13.01 -6.43
CA LEU A 70 -9.18 -13.00 -6.58
C LEU A 70 -8.53 -13.51 -5.30
N TYR A 71 -8.88 -12.91 -4.16
CA TYR A 71 -8.26 -13.26 -2.89
C TYR A 71 -8.71 -14.64 -2.37
N GLU A 72 -9.91 -15.11 -2.71
CA GLU A 72 -10.32 -16.49 -2.42
C GLU A 72 -9.49 -17.51 -3.21
N ARG A 73 -9.18 -17.24 -4.48
CA ARG A 73 -8.26 -18.09 -5.26
C ARG A 73 -6.84 -18.04 -4.68
N LEU A 74 -6.33 -16.85 -4.36
CA LEU A 74 -4.98 -16.69 -3.80
C LEU A 74 -4.82 -17.34 -2.43
N ALA A 75 -5.88 -17.39 -1.62
CA ALA A 75 -5.89 -18.10 -0.34
C ALA A 75 -5.72 -19.62 -0.49
N LYS A 76 -6.07 -20.20 -1.65
CA LYS A 76 -5.91 -21.62 -1.95
C LYS A 76 -4.50 -21.97 -2.45
N GLY A 77 -3.74 -20.97 -2.90
CA GLY A 77 -2.36 -21.14 -3.37
C GLY A 77 -1.91 -20.04 -4.31
N GLN A 78 -0.63 -20.09 -4.68
CA GLN A 78 0.00 -19.16 -5.62
C GLN A 78 0.58 -19.93 -6.82
N SER A 79 0.58 -19.31 -7.99
CA SER A 79 1.23 -19.83 -9.21
C SER A 79 1.81 -18.68 -10.06
N PRO A 80 2.71 -17.87 -9.47
CA PRO A 80 3.27 -16.71 -10.16
C PRO A 80 4.04 -17.12 -11.41
N LYS A 81 3.99 -16.29 -12.45
CA LYS A 81 4.71 -16.53 -13.72
C LYS A 81 6.07 -15.88 -13.77
N PHE A 82 6.35 -14.98 -12.83
CA PHE A 82 7.58 -14.21 -12.79
C PHE A 82 8.28 -14.40 -11.45
N MET A 83 9.59 -14.60 -11.48
CA MET A 83 10.47 -14.35 -10.34
C MET A 83 11.20 -13.03 -10.58
N VAL A 84 11.18 -12.12 -9.61
CA VAL A 84 11.78 -10.77 -9.78
C VAL A 84 12.77 -10.48 -8.67
N PHE A 85 14.02 -10.19 -9.05
CA PHE A 85 15.00 -9.55 -8.17
C PHE A 85 14.94 -8.04 -8.34
N ALA A 86 14.63 -7.32 -7.26
CA ALA A 86 14.57 -5.86 -7.24
C ALA A 86 15.39 -5.28 -6.08
N CYS A 87 15.81 -4.02 -6.19
CA CYS A 87 16.58 -3.39 -5.14
C CYS A 87 15.67 -3.10 -3.93
N SER A 88 16.23 -3.14 -2.71
CA SER A 88 15.53 -2.72 -1.49
C SER A 88 15.22 -1.21 -1.44
N ASP A 89 15.71 -0.42 -2.40
CA ASP A 89 15.45 1.02 -2.52
C ASP A 89 13.93 1.31 -2.55
N SER A 90 13.46 2.20 -1.67
CA SER A 90 12.04 2.47 -1.45
C SER A 90 11.33 3.08 -2.66
N ARG A 91 12.09 3.60 -3.65
CA ARG A 91 11.54 4.26 -4.84
C ARG A 91 11.19 3.29 -5.97
N VAL A 92 11.63 2.04 -5.89
CA VAL A 92 11.56 1.06 -7.00
C VAL A 92 10.81 -0.21 -6.62
N SER A 93 9.57 -0.06 -6.13
CA SER A 93 8.70 -1.20 -5.89
C SER A 93 8.31 -1.88 -7.22
N PRO A 94 8.70 -3.15 -7.46
CA PRO A 94 8.40 -3.82 -8.72
C PRO A 94 6.90 -4.00 -8.95
N SER A 95 6.12 -4.22 -7.89
CA SER A 95 4.66 -4.35 -8.00
C SER A 95 4.00 -3.07 -8.51
N VAL A 96 4.54 -1.90 -8.14
CA VAL A 96 4.02 -0.60 -8.60
C VAL A 96 4.52 -0.29 -10.00
N ILE A 97 5.83 -0.38 -10.22
CA ILE A 97 6.45 0.02 -11.51
C ILE A 97 5.96 -0.86 -12.66
N LEU A 98 5.83 -2.17 -12.43
CA LEU A 98 5.42 -3.13 -13.45
C LEU A 98 3.92 -3.44 -13.40
N ASN A 99 3.17 -2.77 -12.52
CA ASN A 99 1.74 -2.98 -12.32
C ASN A 99 1.35 -4.44 -12.03
N PHE A 100 2.20 -5.18 -11.31
CA PHE A 100 1.88 -6.55 -10.93
C PHE A 100 0.71 -6.59 -9.94
N GLN A 101 -0.23 -7.47 -10.23
CA GLN A 101 -1.32 -7.85 -9.35
C GLN A 101 -0.86 -8.91 -8.33
N PRO A 102 -1.57 -9.04 -7.19
CA PRO A 102 -1.32 -10.11 -6.23
C PRO A 102 -1.34 -11.49 -6.90
N GLY A 103 -0.25 -12.25 -6.71
CA GLY A 103 -0.08 -13.59 -7.26
C GLY A 103 0.65 -13.67 -8.61
N GLU A 104 0.99 -12.54 -9.26
CA GLU A 104 1.67 -12.57 -10.56
C GLU A 104 3.19 -12.78 -10.46
N ALA A 105 3.84 -12.23 -9.43
CA ALA A 105 5.28 -12.26 -9.26
C ALA A 105 5.70 -12.75 -7.87
N PHE A 106 6.67 -13.66 -7.83
CA PHE A 106 7.43 -14.02 -6.64
C PHE A 106 8.66 -13.11 -6.52
N VAL A 107 8.63 -12.17 -5.58
CA VAL A 107 9.60 -11.06 -5.53
C VAL A 107 10.64 -11.26 -4.44
N VAL A 108 11.91 -11.10 -4.79
CA VAL A 108 13.05 -11.03 -3.87
C VAL A 108 13.62 -9.61 -3.90
N ARG A 109 13.81 -8.99 -2.73
CA ARG A 109 14.42 -7.66 -2.61
C ARG A 109 15.65 -7.68 -1.74
N ASN A 110 16.79 -7.22 -2.28
CA ASN A 110 18.04 -7.09 -1.55
C ASN A 110 18.83 -5.84 -2.00
N ILE A 111 19.92 -5.53 -1.31
CA ILE A 111 20.79 -4.39 -1.64
C ILE A 111 21.37 -4.59 -3.04
N ALA A 112 21.10 -3.63 -3.92
CA ALA A 112 21.55 -3.62 -5.32
C ALA A 112 21.10 -4.83 -6.15
N ASN A 113 19.99 -5.51 -5.77
CA ASN A 113 19.37 -6.61 -6.53
C ASN A 113 20.37 -7.67 -7.01
N ILE A 114 21.34 -8.02 -6.16
CA ILE A 114 22.43 -8.92 -6.50
C ILE A 114 21.96 -10.37 -6.40
N VAL A 115 22.28 -11.13 -7.44
CA VAL A 115 22.18 -12.59 -7.46
C VAL A 115 23.62 -13.15 -7.44
N PRO A 116 24.12 -13.62 -6.30
CA PRO A 116 25.47 -14.17 -6.22
C PRO A 116 25.55 -15.55 -6.88
N ALA A 117 26.76 -15.99 -7.20
CA ALA A 117 27.01 -17.37 -7.59
C ALA A 117 26.58 -18.35 -6.49
N PHE A 118 26.21 -19.57 -6.89
CA PHE A 118 25.74 -20.60 -5.97
C PHE A 118 26.75 -20.87 -4.85
N ASN A 119 26.31 -20.70 -3.61
CA ASN A 119 27.05 -21.07 -2.41
C ASN A 119 26.09 -21.34 -1.26
N GLN A 120 25.95 -22.59 -0.86
CA GLN A 120 25.01 -23.01 0.19
C GLN A 120 25.35 -22.43 1.57
N LEU A 121 26.63 -22.14 1.85
CA LEU A 121 27.06 -21.65 3.15
C LEU A 121 26.95 -20.12 3.28
N ARG A 122 27.11 -19.39 2.17
CA ARG A 122 27.17 -17.91 2.18
C ARG A 122 25.88 -17.23 1.71
N TYR A 123 25.17 -17.85 0.76
CA TYR A 123 24.05 -17.21 0.07
C TYR A 123 22.80 -18.09 0.06
N SER A 124 22.59 -18.85 1.15
CA SER A 124 21.45 -19.76 1.32
C SER A 124 20.11 -19.07 1.11
N GLY A 125 19.94 -17.80 1.50
CA GLY A 125 18.69 -17.07 1.28
C GLY A 125 18.35 -16.86 -0.21
N VAL A 126 19.32 -16.40 -1.02
CA VAL A 126 19.12 -16.26 -2.47
C VAL A 126 19.00 -17.64 -3.13
N GLY A 127 19.82 -18.61 -2.73
CA GLY A 127 19.72 -19.99 -3.23
C GLY A 127 18.34 -20.60 -2.99
N ALA A 128 17.84 -20.53 -1.76
CA ALA A 128 16.53 -21.07 -1.38
C ALA A 128 15.36 -20.39 -2.11
N THR A 129 15.42 -19.06 -2.30
CA THR A 129 14.36 -18.36 -3.04
C THR A 129 14.32 -18.74 -4.51
N ILE A 130 15.48 -18.89 -5.17
CA ILE A 130 15.57 -19.37 -6.55
C ILE A 130 15.08 -20.82 -6.65
N GLU A 131 15.57 -21.70 -5.77
CA GLU A 131 15.18 -23.10 -5.73
C GLU A 131 13.67 -23.24 -5.54
N TYR A 132 13.06 -22.52 -4.60
CA TYR A 132 11.63 -22.58 -4.35
C TYR A 132 10.81 -22.05 -5.54
N ALA A 133 11.20 -20.91 -6.12
CA ALA A 133 10.52 -20.37 -7.29
C ALA A 133 10.52 -21.38 -8.46
N ILE A 134 11.66 -21.98 -8.77
CA ILE A 134 11.79 -22.88 -9.92
C ILE A 134 11.16 -24.26 -9.65
N THR A 135 11.44 -24.85 -8.49
CA THR A 135 11.10 -26.26 -8.23
C THR A 135 9.70 -26.42 -7.66
N ALA A 136 9.24 -25.49 -6.82
CA ALA A 136 7.95 -25.58 -6.14
C ALA A 136 6.85 -24.77 -6.83
N LEU A 137 7.16 -23.56 -7.34
CA LEU A 137 6.15 -22.67 -7.93
C LEU A 137 5.97 -22.83 -9.45
N LYS A 138 7.02 -23.27 -10.17
CA LYS A 138 7.07 -23.47 -11.63
C LYS A 138 6.77 -22.19 -12.42
#